data_AF-A0AAW0UR40-F1
#
_entry.id   AF-A0AAW0UR40-F1
#
_cell.length_a   1.000
_cell.length_b   1.000
_cell.length_c   1.000
_cell.angle_alpha   90.00
_cell.angle_beta   90.00
_cell.angle_gamma   90.00
#
_symmetry.space_group_name_H-M   'P 1'
#
loop_
_entity.id
_entity.type
_entity.pdbx_description
1 polymer ?
#
loop_
_entity_poly.entity_id
_entity_poly.type
_entity_poly.pdbx_seq_one_letter_code
_entity_poly.pdbx_strand_id
1 'polypeptide(L)' 'MGSGLSSWLHIARAAVSDSGNYTCTAGDTVTAGVRVHVLDGESSAAMQHPKSGGGRLLQRPTHLLLPLVTSLLALT' A
#
# COMPACT_ATOMS: atom_id res chain seq x y z
N MET A 1 25.46 -7.78 -24.92
CA MET A 1 24.80 -6.69 -24.17
C MET A 1 24.17 -5.74 -25.18
N GLY A 2 22.86 -5.50 -25.10
CA GLY A 2 22.15 -4.65 -26.06
C GLY A 2 22.47 -3.18 -25.85
N SER A 3 22.93 -2.52 -26.91
CA SER A 3 23.07 -1.07 -26.98
C SER A 3 21.68 -0.43 -27.12
N GLY A 4 21.03 -0.11 -26.00
CA GLY A 4 19.82 0.71 -25.99
C GLY A 4 20.16 2.21 -26.03
N LEU A 5 19.32 3.01 -26.71
CA LEU A 5 19.37 4.47 -26.61
C LEU A 5 18.71 4.92 -25.31
N SER A 6 19.34 5.84 -24.59
CA SER A 6 18.84 6.41 -23.33
C SER A 6 18.56 7.90 -23.48
N SER A 7 17.44 8.36 -22.92
CA SER A 7 17.04 9.77 -22.86
C SER A 7 16.57 10.10 -21.44
N TRP A 8 16.84 11.33 -20.97
CA TRP A 8 16.52 11.78 -19.61
C TRP A 8 15.69 13.06 -19.66
N LEU A 9 14.56 13.07 -18.95
CA LEU A 9 13.77 14.26 -18.70
C LEU A 9 14.03 14.76 -17.28
N HIS A 10 14.48 16.01 -17.15
CA HIS A 10 14.72 16.65 -15.86
C HIS A 10 13.79 17.87 -15.69
N ILE A 11 12.97 17.85 -14.64
CA ILE A 11 12.06 18.94 -14.29
C ILE A 11 12.54 19.54 -12.96
N ALA A 12 13.16 20.71 -13.02
CA ALA A 12 13.66 21.39 -11.83
C ALA A 12 12.52 22.11 -11.10
N ARG A 13 12.47 22.00 -9.77
CA ARG A 13 11.42 22.61 -8.91
C ARG A 13 10.01 22.21 -9.35
N ALA A 14 9.78 20.90 -9.47
CA ALA A 14 8.50 20.36 -9.88
C ALA A 14 7.34 20.88 -9.00
N ALA A 15 6.24 21.26 -9.64
CA ALA A 15 4.99 21.68 -9.01
C ALA A 15 3.85 20.74 -9.41
N VAL A 16 2.72 20.79 -8.70
CA VAL A 16 1.55 19.94 -9.00
C VAL A 16 1.08 20.04 -10.46
N SER A 17 1.23 21.22 -11.08
CA SER A 17 0.92 21.47 -12.49
C SER A 17 1.76 20.64 -13.47
N ASP A 18 2.90 20.12 -13.04
CA ASP A 18 3.75 19.24 -13.85
C ASP A 18 3.24 17.78 -13.83
N SER A 19 2.15 17.47 -13.12
CA SER A 19 1.53 16.15 -13.20
C SER A 19 0.95 15.90 -14.59
N GLY A 20 1.10 14.68 -15.09
CA GLY A 20 0.56 14.35 -16.40
C GLY A 20 1.04 13.02 -16.98
N ASN A 21 0.67 12.80 -18.24
CA ASN A 21 1.15 11.68 -19.03
C ASN A 21 2.37 12.16 -19.83
N TYR A 22 3.54 11.66 -19.46
CA TYR A 22 4.79 11.94 -20.14
C TYR A 22 5.04 10.86 -21.17
N THR A 23 5.56 11.26 -22.32
CA THR A 23 5.79 10.36 -23.44
C THR A 23 7.20 10.53 -23.95
N CYS A 24 7.92 9.42 -24.07
CA CYS A 24 9.21 9.34 -24.75
C CYS A 24 8.99 8.75 -26.13
N THR A 25 9.46 9.45 -27.16
CA THR A 25 9.39 9.02 -28.56
C THR A 25 10.80 8.85 -29.09
N ALA A 26 11.10 7.65 -29.61
CA ALA A 26 12.35 7.34 -30.29
C ALA A 26 12.06 7.08 -31.78
N GLY A 27 12.44 8.02 -32.65
CA GLY A 27 12.04 7.99 -34.06
C GLY A 27 10.52 8.16 -34.23
N ASP A 28 9.98 7.61 -35.32
CA ASP A 28 8.60 7.88 -35.75
C ASP A 28 7.55 6.91 -35.19
N THR A 29 7.96 5.82 -34.54
CA THR A 29 7.05 4.71 -34.19
C THR A 29 7.21 4.14 -32.78
N VAL A 30 8.36 4.32 -32.13
CA VAL A 30 8.59 3.77 -30.78
C VAL A 30 8.21 4.81 -29.74
N THR A 31 7.09 4.58 -29.07
CA THR A 31 6.56 5.47 -28.04
C THR A 31 6.41 4.74 -26.72
N ALA A 32 6.93 5.30 -25.64
CA ALA A 32 6.75 4.81 -24.27
C ALA A 32 6.14 5.92 -23.39
N GLY A 33 5.13 5.57 -22.60
CA GLY A 33 4.41 6.52 -21.74
C GLY A 33 4.58 6.22 -20.26
N VAL A 34 4.70 7.25 -19.43
CA VAL A 34 4.66 7.15 -17.97
C VAL A 34 3.68 8.19 -17.43
N ARG A 35 2.96 7.82 -16.37
CA ARG A 35 2.10 8.77 -15.65
C ARG A 35 2.83 9.30 -14.43
N VAL A 36 2.95 10.62 -14.34
CA VAL A 36 3.63 11.30 -13.24
C VAL A 36 2.60 12.05 -12.40
N HIS A 37 2.68 11.85 -11.09
CA HIS A 37 1.90 12.56 -10.09
C HIS A 37 2.86 13.33 -9.18
N VAL A 38 2.83 14.65 -9.29
CA VAL A 38 3.56 15.55 -8.38
C VAL A 38 2.58 15.95 -7.28
N LEU A 39 3.00 15.79 -6.03
CA LEU A 39 2.21 16.11 -4.85
C LEU A 39 2.81 17.34 -4.18
N ASP A 40 1.97 18.27 -3.74
CA ASP A 40 2.40 19.30 -2.80
C ASP A 40 2.76 18.60 -1.49
N GLY A 41 3.88 19.02 -0.87
CA GLY A 41 4.51 18.33 0.25
C GLY A 41 3.72 18.33 1.57
N GLU A 42 2.40 18.47 1.55
CA GLU A 42 1.59 18.56 2.77
C GLU A 42 0.86 17.26 3.13
N SER A 43 1.12 16.88 4.38
CA SER A 43 0.45 15.86 5.20
C SER A 43 0.42 14.43 4.64
N SER A 44 1.55 13.72 4.78
CA SER A 44 1.54 12.27 4.92
C SER A 44 0.82 11.89 6.24
N ALA A 45 -0.51 11.93 6.23
CA ALA A 45 -1.35 11.37 7.29
C ALA A 45 -1.63 9.88 7.02
N ALA A 46 -0.58 9.10 6.80
CA ALA A 46 -0.65 7.64 6.91
C ALA A 46 -0.37 7.23 8.37
N MET A 47 -1.11 7.83 9.31
CA MET A 47 -1.14 7.39 10.70
C MET A 47 -1.92 6.07 10.74
N GLN A 48 -1.26 4.97 10.36
CA GLN A 48 -1.68 3.66 10.84
C GLN A 48 -1.40 3.64 12.33
N HIS A 49 -2.32 4.21 13.11
CA HIS A 49 -2.35 3.93 14.53
C HIS A 49 -2.36 2.40 14.64
N PRO A 50 -1.43 1.78 15.38
CA PRO A 50 -1.66 0.42 15.81
C PRO A 50 -3.03 0.44 16.44
N LYS A 51 -3.95 -0.39 15.92
CA LYS A 51 -5.30 -0.52 16.44
C LYS A 51 -5.11 -0.68 17.94
N SER A 52 -5.39 0.37 18.71
CA SER A 52 -5.33 0.35 20.15
C SER A 52 -6.54 -0.47 20.57
N GLY A 53 -6.42 -1.78 20.36
CA GLY A 53 -7.27 -2.77 20.97
C GLY A 53 -7.07 -2.60 22.46
N GLY A 54 -7.99 -1.85 23.07
CA GLY A 54 -8.16 -1.78 24.50
C GLY A 54 -7.98 -3.18 25.10
N GLY A 55 -7.20 -3.24 26.17
CA GLY A 55 -6.59 -4.46 26.69
C GLY A 55 -7.48 -5.69 26.61
N ARG A 56 -7.12 -6.63 25.74
CA ARG A 56 -7.46 -8.05 25.93
C ARG A 56 -6.46 -8.67 26.90
N LEU A 57 -6.44 -8.19 28.15
CA LEU A 57 -5.66 -8.85 29.20
C LEU A 57 -6.41 -10.00 29.88
N LEU A 58 -7.61 -10.37 29.42
CA LEU A 58 -8.33 -11.53 29.93
C LEU A 58 -9.40 -12.02 28.95
N GLN A 59 -9.00 -12.42 27.72
CA GLN A 59 -9.82 -13.38 26.99
C GLN A 59 -9.53 -14.77 27.53
N ARG A 60 -10.07 -14.98 28.72
CA ARG A 60 -10.05 -16.21 29.49
C ARG A 60 -10.56 -17.36 28.60
N PRO A 61 -9.83 -18.47 28.40
CA PRO A 61 -10.26 -19.60 27.59
C PRO A 61 -11.33 -20.45 28.32
N THR A 62 -12.17 -19.84 29.14
CA THR A 62 -13.27 -20.51 29.85
C THR A 62 -14.40 -20.93 28.92
N HIS A 63 -14.49 -20.34 27.72
CA HIS A 63 -15.50 -20.70 26.72
C HIS A 63 -15.25 -22.03 26.00
N LEU A 64 -14.04 -22.59 26.07
CA LEU A 64 -13.74 -23.91 25.46
C LEU A 64 -13.92 -25.07 26.45
N LEU A 65 -13.78 -24.82 27.75
CA LEU A 65 -13.97 -25.83 28.78
C LEU A 65 -15.47 -26.12 29.03
N LEU A 66 -16.32 -25.10 28.98
CA LEU A 66 -17.77 -25.24 29.19
C LEU A 66 -18.48 -26.15 28.15
N PRO A 67 -18.25 -26.03 26.83
CA PRO A 67 -18.85 -26.92 25.84
C PRO A 67 -18.29 -28.36 25.91
N LEU A 68 -17.02 -28.52 26.31
CA LEU A 68 -16.41 -29.84 26.44
C LEU A 68 -17.00 -30.63 27.61
N VAL A 69 -17.19 -29.97 28.76
CA VAL A 69 -17.80 -30.60 29.95
C VAL A 69 -19.28 -30.93 29.69
N THR A 70 -20.03 -30.04 29.04
CA THR A 70 -21.44 -30.30 28.71
C THR A 70 -21.60 -31.44 27.70
N SER A 71 -20.72 -31.55 26.70
CA SER A 71 -20.73 -32.67 25.76
C SER A 71 -20.39 -34.01 26.42
N LEU A 72 -19.52 -34.01 27.44
CA LEU A 72 -19.15 -35.23 28.17
C LEU A 72 -20.28 -35.70 29.10
N LEU A 73 -20.96 -34.78 29.80
CA LEU A 73 -22.13 -35.10 30.63
C LEU A 73 -23.34 -35.58 29.78
N ALA A 74 -23.45 -35.16 28.53
CA ALA A 74 -24.52 -35.60 27.63
C ALA A 74 -24.30 -37.00 27.04
N LEU A 75 -23.10 -37.58 27.21
CA LEU A 75 -22.73 -38.90 26.68
C LEU A 75 -22.76 -40.02 27.74
N THR A 76 -22.94 -39.67 29.01
CA THR A 76 -23.18 -40.61 30.13
C THR A 76 -24.66 -40.75 30.41
#